data_AF-R7HGC9-F1
#
_entry.id   AF-R7HGC9-F1
#
_cell.length_a   1.000
_cell.length_b   1.000
_cell.length_c   1.000
_cell.angle_alpha   90.00
_cell.angle_beta   90.00
_cell.angle_gamma   90.00
#
_symmetry.space_group_name_H-M   'P 1'
#
loop_
_entity.id
_entity.type
_entity.pdbx_description
1 polymer ?
#
loop_
_entity_poly.entity_id
_entity_poly.type
_entity_poly.pdbx_seq_one_letter_code
_entity_poly.pdbx_strand_id
1 'polypeptide(L)'
;MEYNNIHIDDKKLDAKVLKEYLNALDKVLEKYPKLINRIDFIGDFADSFKLTEVITKFEYNSKTKYSLWQKTNYYMTSYAFTSLMKDSDAEKIKYVLLCINEKLNYDKVYKLINNCLNKNLMYASNIEQLLYHEVGHMFSGLFKLIKKEDLFCRVFEYMCVPSEEFSSYSLSSFEEFIAEHFSKYLSNPTFNEPTEYIGYMVDKYYDIYSDTNVLCKSNDLQLIRKPKK
;
A
#
# COMPACT_ATOMS: atom_id res chain seq x y z
N MET A 1 -9.82 -1.96 -17.21
CA MET A 1 -10.19 -0.58 -17.59
C MET A 1 -9.02 0.38 -17.37
N GLU A 2 -9.04 1.59 -17.93
CA GLU A 2 -8.14 2.67 -17.51
C GLU A 2 -8.90 3.58 -16.54
N TYR A 3 -8.28 3.94 -15.43
CA TYR A 3 -8.82 4.87 -14.44
C TYR A 3 -7.72 5.85 -14.11
N ASN A 4 -7.90 7.15 -14.39
CA ASN A 4 -6.89 8.14 -14.03
C ASN A 4 -5.48 7.80 -14.62
N ASN A 5 -5.42 7.24 -15.83
CA ASN A 5 -4.20 6.72 -16.49
C ASN A 5 -3.48 5.56 -15.77
N ILE A 6 -4.18 4.91 -14.83
CA ILE A 6 -3.76 3.69 -14.13
C ILE A 6 -4.42 2.51 -14.83
N HIS A 7 -3.63 1.47 -15.09
CA HIS A 7 -4.16 0.22 -15.61
C HIS A 7 -4.87 -0.56 -14.48
N ILE A 8 -6.16 -0.86 -14.68
CA ILE A 8 -6.95 -1.68 -13.76
C ILE A 8 -7.34 -3.00 -14.43
N ASP A 9 -6.98 -4.13 -13.83
CA ASP A 9 -7.58 -5.43 -14.15
C ASP A 9 -8.66 -5.79 -13.12
N ASP A 10 -9.91 -5.56 -13.51
CA ASP A 10 -11.11 -5.67 -12.68
C ASP A 10 -11.82 -7.02 -12.84
N LYS A 11 -11.39 -7.89 -13.75
CA LYS A 11 -12.17 -9.07 -14.19
C LYS A 11 -12.50 -10.07 -13.08
N LYS A 12 -11.64 -10.18 -12.07
CA LYS A 12 -11.81 -11.13 -10.96
C LYS A 12 -12.21 -10.45 -9.65
N LEU A 13 -12.33 -9.13 -9.63
CA LEU A 13 -12.57 -8.38 -8.41
C LEU A 13 -14.07 -8.25 -8.16
N ASP A 14 -14.47 -8.28 -6.88
CA ASP A 14 -15.82 -7.92 -6.49
C ASP A 14 -16.08 -6.44 -6.81
N ALA A 15 -17.15 -6.17 -7.56
CA ALA A 15 -17.43 -4.83 -8.08
C ALA A 15 -17.72 -3.80 -6.98
N LYS A 16 -18.33 -4.21 -5.84
CA LYS A 16 -18.59 -3.28 -4.72
C LYS A 16 -17.29 -2.95 -4.00
N VAL A 17 -16.47 -3.97 -3.80
CA VAL A 17 -15.13 -3.82 -3.20
C VAL A 17 -14.28 -2.88 -4.03
N LEU A 18 -14.18 -3.12 -5.34
CA LEU A 18 -13.41 -2.27 -6.25
C LEU A 18 -13.93 -0.83 -6.24
N LYS A 19 -15.26 -0.64 -6.24
CA LYS A 19 -15.86 0.71 -6.19
C LYS A 19 -15.46 1.48 -4.93
N GLU A 20 -15.56 0.88 -3.74
CA GLU A 20 -15.14 1.54 -2.50
C GLU A 20 -13.65 1.83 -2.47
N TYR A 21 -12.84 0.90 -2.98
CA TYR A 21 -11.40 1.07 -3.08
C TYR A 21 -11.04 2.24 -3.99
N LEU A 22 -11.67 2.38 -5.16
CA LEU A 22 -11.43 3.51 -6.07
C LEU A 22 -11.95 4.84 -5.51
N ASN A 23 -13.11 4.85 -4.85
CA ASN A 23 -13.61 6.06 -4.20
C ASN A 23 -12.65 6.55 -3.09
N ALA A 24 -12.08 5.63 -2.33
CA ALA A 24 -11.07 5.98 -1.33
C ALA A 24 -9.78 6.48 -2.01
N LEU A 25 -9.42 5.94 -3.18
CA LEU A 25 -8.26 6.40 -3.94
C LEU A 25 -8.46 7.82 -4.46
N ASP A 26 -9.65 8.17 -4.94
CA ASP A 26 -9.98 9.54 -5.32
C ASP A 26 -9.72 10.52 -4.17
N LYS A 27 -10.14 10.21 -2.94
CA LYS A 27 -9.87 11.06 -1.76
C LYS A 27 -8.37 11.21 -1.47
N VAL A 28 -7.60 10.13 -1.62
CA VAL A 28 -6.13 10.18 -1.49
C VAL A 28 -5.55 11.09 -2.57
N LEU A 29 -6.01 10.97 -3.81
CA LEU A 29 -5.52 11.76 -4.94
C LEU A 29 -5.95 13.23 -4.87
N GLU A 30 -7.07 13.55 -4.22
CA GLU A 30 -7.43 14.93 -3.90
C GLU A 30 -6.39 15.58 -2.98
N LYS A 31 -5.91 14.86 -1.97
CA LYS A 31 -4.87 15.35 -1.05
C LYS A 31 -3.46 15.27 -1.64
N TYR A 32 -3.16 14.21 -2.39
CA TYR A 32 -1.84 13.89 -2.92
C TYR A 32 -1.87 13.65 -4.45
N PRO A 33 -2.18 14.67 -5.26
CA PRO A 33 -2.49 14.51 -6.68
C PRO A 33 -1.37 13.85 -7.49
N LYS A 34 -0.10 14.15 -7.21
CA LYS A 34 1.04 13.56 -7.93
C LYS A 34 1.24 12.05 -7.67
N LEU A 35 0.57 11.46 -6.68
CA LEU A 35 0.67 10.03 -6.38
C LEU A 35 0.13 9.15 -7.53
N ILE A 36 -0.84 9.66 -8.29
CA ILE A 36 -1.41 9.02 -9.49
C ILE A 36 -0.34 8.52 -10.47
N ASN A 37 0.77 9.25 -10.57
CA ASN A 37 1.87 8.94 -11.48
C ASN A 37 2.66 7.71 -11.03
N ARG A 38 2.55 7.33 -9.77
CA ARG A 38 3.32 6.25 -9.17
C ARG A 38 2.59 4.94 -9.12
N ILE A 39 1.27 4.92 -9.32
CA ILE A 39 0.47 3.69 -9.32
C ILE A 39 0.48 3.12 -10.74
N ASP A 40 1.19 2.01 -10.94
CA ASP A 40 1.34 1.40 -12.26
C ASP A 40 0.24 0.36 -12.55
N PHE A 41 -0.32 -0.26 -11.51
CA PHE A 41 -1.29 -1.33 -11.63
C PHE A 41 -2.25 -1.38 -10.43
N ILE A 42 -3.53 -1.63 -10.71
CA ILE A 42 -4.51 -2.09 -9.72
C ILE A 42 -5.14 -3.39 -10.23
N GLY A 43 -5.14 -4.45 -9.43
CA GLY A 43 -5.77 -5.70 -9.86
C GLY A 43 -5.68 -6.82 -8.84
N ASP A 44 -5.92 -8.06 -9.29
CA ASP A 44 -5.96 -9.21 -8.39
C ASP A 44 -4.58 -9.75 -7.96
N PHE A 45 -4.57 -10.53 -6.87
CA PHE A 45 -3.32 -11.08 -6.32
C PHE A 45 -2.65 -12.02 -7.32
N ALA A 46 -3.42 -12.86 -8.02
CA ALA A 46 -2.86 -13.82 -8.96
C ALA A 46 -2.08 -13.13 -10.09
N ASP A 47 -2.62 -12.03 -10.62
CA ASP A 47 -1.98 -11.28 -11.69
C ASP A 47 -0.84 -10.40 -11.17
N SER A 48 -0.94 -9.85 -9.95
CA SER A 48 0.19 -9.18 -9.28
C SER A 48 1.40 -10.11 -9.08
N PHE A 49 1.18 -11.36 -8.63
CA PHE A 49 2.28 -12.33 -8.49
C PHE A 49 2.93 -12.62 -9.85
N LYS A 50 2.15 -12.75 -10.93
CA LYS A 50 2.69 -12.96 -12.28
C LYS A 50 3.46 -11.74 -12.79
N LEU A 51 2.93 -10.54 -12.59
CA LEU A 51 3.59 -9.30 -12.99
C LEU A 51 4.93 -9.16 -12.26
N THR A 52 4.95 -9.44 -10.95
CA THR A 52 6.18 -9.44 -10.16
C THR A 52 7.21 -10.42 -10.72
N GLU A 53 6.80 -11.66 -11.04
CA GLU A 53 7.67 -12.67 -11.65
C GLU A 53 8.20 -12.22 -13.03
N VAL A 54 7.35 -11.60 -13.86
CA VAL A 54 7.73 -11.12 -15.20
C VAL A 54 8.70 -9.96 -15.13
N ILE A 55 8.41 -8.95 -14.30
CA ILE A 55 9.23 -7.74 -14.14
C ILE A 55 10.59 -8.13 -13.57
N THR A 56 10.64 -8.93 -12.49
CA THR A 56 11.92 -9.33 -11.89
C THR A 56 12.79 -10.17 -12.82
N LYS A 57 12.17 -11.01 -13.65
CA LYS A 57 12.91 -11.76 -14.69
C LYS A 57 13.44 -10.85 -15.79
N PHE A 58 12.62 -9.92 -16.27
CA PHE A 58 13.01 -9.02 -17.36
C PHE A 58 14.10 -8.05 -16.93
N GLU A 59 13.94 -7.41 -15.77
CA GLU A 59 14.82 -6.34 -15.29
C GLU A 59 16.10 -6.88 -14.64
N TYR A 60 16.01 -8.01 -13.91
CA TYR A 60 17.12 -8.47 -13.05
C TYR A 60 17.66 -9.84 -13.42
N ASN A 61 17.16 -10.47 -14.50
CA ASN A 61 17.42 -11.88 -14.83
C ASN A 61 17.20 -12.82 -13.61
N SER A 62 16.35 -12.38 -12.66
CA SER A 62 16.06 -13.09 -11.42
C SER A 62 14.90 -14.04 -11.61
N LYS A 63 14.88 -15.13 -10.86
CA LYS A 63 13.74 -16.06 -10.77
C LYS A 63 12.98 -15.84 -9.47
N THR A 64 12.76 -14.58 -9.06
CA THR A 64 11.91 -14.27 -7.91
C THR A 64 10.54 -14.86 -8.17
N LYS A 65 10.15 -15.84 -7.36
CA LYS A 65 8.86 -16.52 -7.43
C LYS A 65 8.29 -16.61 -6.04
N TYR A 66 7.04 -16.22 -5.89
CA TYR A 66 6.30 -16.49 -4.67
C TYR A 66 6.07 -18.01 -4.58
N SER A 67 6.50 -18.59 -3.47
CA SER A 67 6.21 -20.00 -3.16
C SER A 67 4.71 -20.20 -2.97
N LEU A 68 4.25 -21.45 -3.10
CA LEU A 68 2.84 -21.79 -2.83
C LEU A 68 2.43 -21.36 -1.42
N TRP A 69 3.31 -21.55 -0.44
CA TRP A 69 3.08 -21.15 0.94
C TRP A 69 2.94 -19.63 1.08
N GLN A 70 3.81 -18.84 0.45
CA GLN A 70 3.71 -17.37 0.47
C GLN A 70 2.41 -16.89 -0.16
N LYS A 71 2.05 -17.39 -1.35
CA LYS A 71 0.77 -17.06 -2.02
C LYS A 71 -0.41 -17.41 -1.12
N THR A 72 -0.39 -18.59 -0.50
CA THR A 72 -1.45 -19.05 0.41
C THR A 72 -1.57 -18.13 1.62
N ASN A 73 -0.45 -17.73 2.22
CA ASN A 73 -0.45 -16.81 3.35
C ASN A 73 -1.13 -15.48 2.98
N TYR A 74 -0.70 -14.83 1.89
CA TYR A 74 -1.34 -13.59 1.40
C TYR A 74 -2.85 -13.74 1.22
N TYR A 75 -3.29 -14.82 0.55
CA TYR A 75 -4.72 -15.06 0.33
C TYR A 75 -5.54 -15.23 1.62
N MET A 76 -4.92 -15.74 2.68
CA MET A 76 -5.59 -16.04 3.95
C MET A 76 -5.57 -14.88 4.93
N THR A 77 -4.54 -14.03 4.87
CA THR A 77 -4.31 -12.98 5.88
C THR A 77 -4.62 -11.58 5.39
N SER A 78 -4.69 -11.36 4.07
CA SER A 78 -4.69 -10.00 3.50
C SER A 78 -5.92 -9.74 2.63
N TYR A 79 -6.52 -8.56 2.82
CA TYR A 79 -7.55 -8.03 1.93
C TYR A 79 -6.93 -7.40 0.67
N ALA A 80 -5.92 -6.56 0.88
CA ALA A 80 -5.15 -5.90 -0.15
C ALA A 80 -3.66 -5.99 0.22
N PHE A 81 -2.78 -5.67 -0.72
CA PHE A 81 -1.39 -5.36 -0.42
C PHE A 81 -0.78 -4.46 -1.50
N THR A 82 0.25 -3.73 -1.11
CA THR A 82 1.08 -2.92 -1.99
C THR A 82 2.40 -3.61 -2.26
N SER A 83 2.77 -3.74 -3.54
CA SER A 83 4.09 -4.21 -3.93
C SER A 83 4.91 -3.07 -4.51
N LEU A 84 6.03 -2.77 -3.86
CA LEU A 84 7.01 -1.77 -4.30
C LEU A 84 8.21 -2.46 -4.92
N MET A 85 8.30 -2.42 -6.25
CA MET A 85 9.38 -3.06 -6.98
C MET A 85 10.54 -2.10 -7.14
N LYS A 86 11.67 -2.43 -6.50
CA LYS A 86 12.91 -1.65 -6.56
C LYS A 86 13.65 -1.91 -7.87
N ASP A 87 14.42 -0.92 -8.33
CA ASP A 87 15.42 -1.01 -9.41
C ASP A 87 16.65 -1.84 -8.98
N SER A 88 17.57 -2.15 -9.90
CA SER A 88 18.77 -2.98 -9.66
C SER A 88 19.69 -2.39 -8.59
N ASP A 89 19.71 -1.06 -8.46
CA ASP A 89 20.49 -0.35 -7.44
C ASP A 89 19.81 -0.31 -6.06
N ALA A 90 18.69 -1.04 -5.87
CA ALA A 90 17.89 -1.18 -4.64
C ALA A 90 17.41 0.14 -3.98
N GLU A 91 17.73 1.28 -4.58
CA GLU A 91 17.55 2.62 -4.05
C GLU A 91 16.32 3.32 -4.66
N LYS A 92 15.85 2.92 -5.86
CA LYS A 92 14.73 3.58 -6.55
C LYS A 92 13.55 2.63 -6.69
N ILE A 93 12.34 3.07 -6.34
CA ILE A 93 11.12 2.34 -6.66
C ILE A 93 10.80 2.54 -8.14
N LYS A 94 10.76 1.45 -8.90
CA LYS A 94 10.48 1.44 -10.34
C LYS A 94 8.99 1.24 -10.63
N TYR A 95 8.34 0.32 -9.92
CA TYR A 95 6.91 0.04 -10.09
C TYR A 95 6.17 -0.04 -8.75
N VAL A 96 4.91 0.40 -8.72
CA VAL A 96 3.99 0.21 -7.60
C VAL A 96 2.73 -0.52 -8.06
N LEU A 97 2.43 -1.65 -7.42
CA LEU A 97 1.25 -2.45 -7.68
C LEU A 97 0.35 -2.40 -6.44
N LEU A 98 -0.91 -1.99 -6.62
CA LEU A 98 -1.96 -2.13 -5.61
C LEU A 98 -2.79 -3.36 -5.93
N CYS A 99 -2.90 -4.27 -4.97
CA CYS A 99 -3.45 -5.59 -5.21
C CYS A 99 -4.67 -5.81 -4.31
N ILE A 100 -5.76 -6.33 -4.86
CA ILE A 100 -7.00 -6.65 -4.13
C ILE A 100 -7.24 -8.15 -4.20
N ASN A 101 -7.59 -8.78 -3.08
CA ASN A 101 -7.77 -10.22 -3.00
C ASN A 101 -9.06 -10.67 -3.72
N GLU A 102 -8.91 -11.29 -4.88
CA GLU A 102 -10.01 -11.77 -5.72
C GLU A 102 -10.83 -12.91 -5.11
N LYS A 103 -10.36 -13.52 -4.00
CA LYS A 103 -11.10 -14.58 -3.30
C LYS A 103 -12.09 -14.03 -2.26
N LEU A 104 -12.02 -12.73 -1.98
CA LEU A 104 -12.90 -12.06 -1.03
C LEU A 104 -13.98 -11.28 -1.79
N ASN A 105 -15.23 -11.59 -1.47
CA ASN A 105 -16.37 -10.76 -1.85
C ASN A 105 -16.64 -9.72 -0.76
N TYR A 106 -17.49 -8.75 -1.06
CA TYR A 106 -17.81 -7.65 -0.16
C TYR A 106 -18.09 -8.08 1.30
N ASP A 107 -18.96 -9.08 1.50
CA ASP A 107 -19.32 -9.56 2.83
C ASP A 107 -18.15 -10.21 3.57
N LYS A 108 -17.31 -10.99 2.86
CA LYS A 108 -16.12 -11.61 3.44
C LYS A 108 -15.08 -10.57 3.85
N VAL A 109 -14.93 -9.49 3.06
CA VAL A 109 -14.03 -8.38 3.39
C VAL A 109 -14.44 -7.75 4.72
N TYR A 110 -15.70 -7.31 4.84
CA TYR A 110 -16.19 -6.70 6.06
C TYR A 110 -16.20 -7.67 7.25
N LYS A 111 -16.44 -8.97 7.03
CA LYS A 111 -16.29 -9.98 8.07
C LYS A 111 -14.84 -10.07 8.58
N LEU A 112 -13.86 -10.00 7.70
CA LEU A 112 -12.44 -10.04 8.06
C LEU A 112 -12.05 -8.77 8.83
N ILE A 113 -12.44 -7.59 8.33
CA ILE A 113 -12.24 -6.31 9.01
C ILE A 113 -12.80 -6.35 10.44
N ASN A 114 -14.06 -6.73 10.59
CA ASN A 114 -14.72 -6.78 11.90
C ASN A 114 -14.03 -7.77 12.84
N ASN A 115 -13.56 -8.90 12.35
CA ASN A 115 -12.81 -9.86 13.15
C ASN A 115 -11.47 -9.30 13.64
N CYS A 116 -10.78 -8.52 12.81
CA CYS A 116 -9.53 -7.86 13.16
C CYS A 116 -9.75 -6.73 14.18
N LEU A 117 -10.75 -5.87 13.96
CA LEU A 117 -11.13 -4.81 14.89
C LEU A 117 -11.48 -5.33 16.28
N ASN A 118 -12.35 -6.35 16.36
CA ASN A 118 -12.81 -6.91 17.64
C ASN A 118 -11.69 -7.52 18.49
N LYS A 119 -10.53 -7.78 17.88
CA LYS A 119 -9.34 -8.35 18.53
C LYS A 119 -8.22 -7.33 18.69
N ASN A 120 -8.48 -6.04 18.41
CA ASN A 120 -7.47 -4.98 18.35
C ASN A 120 -6.25 -5.36 17.48
N LEU A 121 -6.51 -6.07 16.37
CA LEU A 121 -5.44 -6.45 15.45
C LEU A 121 -5.03 -5.26 14.59
N MET A 122 -5.98 -4.50 14.07
CA MET A 122 -5.71 -3.34 13.21
C MET A 122 -6.70 -2.20 13.49
N TYR A 123 -6.34 -1.01 13.04
CA TYR A 123 -7.13 0.20 13.15
C TYR A 123 -8.16 0.39 12.05
N ALA A 124 -7.92 -0.20 10.87
CA ALA A 124 -8.82 -0.05 9.73
C ALA A 124 -10.18 -0.72 10.02
N SER A 125 -11.24 0.01 9.72
CA SER A 125 -12.64 -0.38 10.01
C SER A 125 -13.53 -0.50 8.78
N ASN A 126 -12.98 -0.20 7.60
CA ASN A 126 -13.66 -0.29 6.32
C ASN A 126 -12.62 -0.37 5.19
N ILE A 127 -13.08 -0.57 3.97
CA ILE A 127 -12.23 -0.68 2.77
C ILE A 127 -11.42 0.61 2.54
N GLU A 128 -11.99 1.77 2.84
CA GLU A 128 -11.32 3.06 2.69
C GLU A 128 -10.06 3.16 3.56
N GLN A 129 -10.16 2.81 4.84
CA GLN A 129 -9.01 2.80 5.74
C GLN A 129 -7.99 1.71 5.38
N LEU A 130 -8.42 0.59 4.80
CA LEU A 130 -7.49 -0.40 4.26
C LEU A 130 -6.70 0.15 3.08
N LEU A 131 -7.33 0.88 2.16
CA LEU A 131 -6.58 1.56 1.11
C LEU A 131 -5.61 2.58 1.70
N TYR A 132 -6.04 3.40 2.67
CA TYR A 132 -5.14 4.40 3.26
C TYR A 132 -3.90 3.75 3.88
N HIS A 133 -4.05 2.58 4.50
CA HIS A 133 -2.94 1.78 5.01
C HIS A 133 -1.97 1.40 3.89
N GLU A 134 -2.49 0.87 2.78
CA GLU A 134 -1.68 0.55 1.59
C GLU A 134 -0.93 1.76 1.01
N VAL A 135 -1.60 2.91 0.96
CA VAL A 135 -0.95 4.18 0.56
C VAL A 135 0.14 4.60 1.56
N GLY A 136 -0.03 4.31 2.85
CA GLY A 136 1.00 4.49 3.86
C GLY A 136 2.27 3.69 3.54
N HIS A 137 2.13 2.43 3.12
CA HIS A 137 3.26 1.64 2.62
C HIS A 137 3.89 2.26 1.36
N MET A 138 3.07 2.75 0.42
CA MET A 138 3.58 3.44 -0.76
C MET A 138 4.47 4.62 -0.38
N PHE A 139 3.99 5.53 0.47
CA PHE A 139 4.77 6.68 0.92
C PHE A 139 6.01 6.27 1.71
N SER A 140 5.88 5.27 2.58
CA SER A 140 7.02 4.73 3.33
C SER A 140 8.17 4.31 2.41
N GLY A 141 7.88 3.57 1.35
CA GLY A 141 8.90 3.14 0.39
C GLY A 141 9.34 4.22 -0.59
N LEU A 142 8.43 5.06 -1.10
CA LEU A 142 8.76 6.14 -2.03
C LEU A 142 9.67 7.19 -1.39
N PHE A 143 9.39 7.58 -0.15
CA PHE A 143 10.13 8.60 0.59
C PHE A 143 11.27 8.03 1.45
N LYS A 144 11.38 6.69 1.49
CA LYS A 144 12.32 5.94 2.33
C LYS A 144 12.20 6.36 3.79
N LEU A 145 10.97 6.42 4.30
CA LEU A 145 10.65 6.96 5.62
C LEU A 145 11.43 6.26 6.75
N ILE A 146 11.59 4.95 6.66
CA ILE A 146 12.37 4.16 7.64
C ILE A 146 13.86 4.54 7.71
N LYS A 147 14.39 5.17 6.65
CA LYS A 147 15.80 5.63 6.60
C LYS A 147 15.95 7.06 7.13
N LYS A 148 14.86 7.71 7.53
CA LYS A 148 14.87 9.05 8.10
C LYS A 148 15.08 8.90 9.61
N GLU A 149 16.28 9.26 10.07
CA GLU A 149 16.72 9.01 11.45
C GLU A 149 15.77 9.64 12.48
N ASP A 150 15.31 10.87 12.23
CA ASP A 150 14.35 11.58 13.07
C ASP A 150 13.02 10.81 13.22
N LEU A 151 12.46 10.35 12.10
CA LEU A 151 11.22 9.58 12.08
C LEU A 151 11.42 8.19 12.70
N PHE A 152 12.52 7.51 12.39
CA PHE A 152 12.82 6.18 12.91
C PHE A 152 12.94 6.21 14.44
N CYS A 153 13.73 7.13 14.99
CA CYS A 153 13.88 7.28 16.44
C CYS A 153 12.53 7.53 17.11
N ARG A 154 11.70 8.41 16.53
CA ARG A 154 10.40 8.75 17.11
C ARG A 154 9.40 7.59 17.07
N VAL A 155 9.34 6.83 15.96
CA VAL A 155 8.52 5.62 15.86
C VAL A 155 8.99 4.55 16.85
N PHE A 156 10.30 4.37 17.00
CA PHE A 156 10.87 3.43 17.95
C PHE A 156 10.44 3.76 19.39
N GLU A 157 10.46 5.04 19.76
CA GLU A 157 9.97 5.50 21.07
C GLU A 157 8.49 5.13 21.29
N TYR A 158 7.62 5.37 20.30
CA TYR A 158 6.21 5.01 20.41
C TYR A 158 5.99 3.50 20.54
N MET A 159 6.70 2.69 19.76
CA MET A 159 6.58 1.24 19.81
C MET A 159 7.09 0.62 21.12
N CYS A 160 7.84 1.38 21.92
CA CYS A 160 8.34 0.96 23.24
C CYS A 160 7.37 1.31 24.40
N VAL A 161 6.32 2.09 24.14
CA VAL A 161 5.23 2.37 25.10
C VAL A 161 4.35 1.11 25.26
N PRO A 162 3.70 0.86 26.42
CA PRO A 162 2.86 -0.32 26.61
C PRO A 162 1.84 -0.56 25.49
N SER A 163 1.74 -1.81 25.04
CA SER A 163 1.03 -2.18 23.79
C SER A 163 -0.48 -1.95 23.80
N GLU A 164 -1.09 -1.71 24.96
CA GLU A 164 -2.55 -1.57 25.09
C GLU A 164 -3.09 -0.32 24.36
N GLU A 165 -2.23 0.66 24.07
CA GLU A 165 -2.60 1.87 23.33
C GLU A 165 -2.61 1.68 21.80
N PHE A 166 -2.02 0.58 21.31
CA PHE A 166 -1.78 0.35 19.89
C PHE A 166 -2.44 -0.92 19.36
N SER A 167 -2.69 -0.96 18.04
CA SER A 167 -3.11 -2.22 17.40
C SER A 167 -1.92 -3.17 17.37
N SER A 168 -2.14 -4.47 17.60
CA SER A 168 -1.04 -5.45 17.58
C SER A 168 -0.32 -5.51 16.23
N TYR A 169 -1.02 -5.20 15.13
CA TYR A 169 -0.43 -5.13 13.79
C TYR A 169 0.48 -3.92 13.62
N SER A 170 0.10 -2.73 14.13
CA SER A 170 0.98 -1.55 14.10
C SER A 170 2.31 -1.78 14.81
N LEU A 171 2.33 -2.61 15.85
CA LEU A 171 3.55 -2.94 16.60
C LEU A 171 4.40 -4.04 15.95
N SER A 172 3.94 -4.65 14.85
CA SER A 172 4.64 -5.77 14.22
C SER A 172 5.87 -5.37 13.41
N SER A 173 5.92 -4.12 12.93
CA SER A 173 7.09 -3.54 12.28
C SER A 173 6.98 -2.00 12.20
N PHE A 174 8.09 -1.34 11.88
CA PHE A 174 8.09 0.11 11.63
C PHE A 174 7.20 0.49 10.44
N GLU A 175 7.22 -0.32 9.39
CA GLU A 175 6.41 -0.11 8.20
C GLU A 175 4.92 -0.22 8.50
N GLU A 176 4.50 -1.21 9.30
CA GLU A 176 3.12 -1.35 9.75
C GLU A 176 2.70 -0.21 10.68
N PHE A 177 3.60 0.23 11.58
CA PHE A 177 3.33 1.36 12.45
C PHE A 177 3.01 2.62 11.63
N ILE A 178 3.88 2.95 10.65
CA ILE A 178 3.68 4.09 9.76
C ILE A 178 2.38 3.94 8.97
N ALA A 179 2.10 2.76 8.40
CA ALA A 179 0.92 2.54 7.57
C ALA A 179 -0.40 2.62 8.36
N GLU A 180 -0.48 2.00 9.54
CA GLU A 180 -1.64 2.04 10.42
C GLU A 180 -1.95 3.47 10.91
N HIS A 181 -0.91 4.19 11.35
CA HIS A 181 -1.07 5.57 11.82
C HIS A 181 -1.37 6.54 10.67
N PHE A 182 -0.80 6.34 9.49
CA PHE A 182 -1.17 7.14 8.31
C PHE A 182 -2.64 6.90 7.89
N SER A 183 -3.10 5.65 7.95
CA SER A 183 -4.51 5.31 7.71
C SER A 183 -5.45 6.02 8.69
N LYS A 184 -5.09 6.01 9.99
CA LYS A 184 -5.83 6.78 10.99
C LYS A 184 -5.75 8.28 10.73
N TYR A 185 -4.61 8.81 10.35
CA TYR A 185 -4.45 10.24 10.09
C TYR A 185 -5.42 10.75 9.01
N LEU A 186 -5.58 10.01 7.91
CA LEU A 186 -6.51 10.40 6.85
C LEU A 186 -7.99 10.34 7.25
N SER A 187 -8.34 9.59 8.30
CA SER A 187 -9.73 9.43 8.74
C SER A 187 -10.07 10.16 10.05
N ASN A 188 -9.09 10.35 10.93
CA ASN A 188 -9.17 11.07 12.18
C ASN A 188 -7.76 11.60 12.56
N PRO A 189 -7.37 12.79 12.07
CA PRO A 189 -6.04 13.35 12.28
C PRO A 189 -5.63 13.49 13.74
N THR A 190 -6.60 13.68 14.65
CA THR A 190 -6.38 13.92 16.08
C THR A 190 -6.62 12.66 16.92
N PHE A 191 -6.48 11.46 16.33
CA PHE A 191 -6.74 10.19 17.03
C PHE A 191 -5.81 10.01 18.24
N ASN A 192 -4.51 10.23 18.05
CA ASN A 192 -3.48 10.30 19.09
C ASN A 192 -2.23 11.01 18.55
N GLU A 193 -1.28 11.31 19.43
CA GLU A 193 -0.05 12.03 19.05
C GLU A 193 0.81 11.30 18.00
N PRO A 194 0.99 9.95 18.03
CA PRO A 194 1.69 9.24 16.97
C PRO A 194 1.00 9.36 15.60
N THR A 195 -0.33 9.34 15.57
CA THR A 195 -1.11 9.53 14.32
C THR A 195 -0.87 10.91 13.72
N GLU A 196 -0.93 11.95 14.54
CA GLU A 196 -0.69 13.32 14.12
C GLU A 196 0.75 13.48 13.59
N TYR A 197 1.73 12.96 14.33
CA TYR A 197 3.14 13.03 13.96
C TYR A 197 3.42 12.31 12.62
N ILE A 198 2.96 11.07 12.46
CA ILE A 198 3.13 10.31 11.22
C ILE A 198 2.48 11.04 10.04
N GLY A 199 1.26 11.54 10.23
CA GLY A 199 0.54 12.30 9.22
C GLY A 199 1.31 13.53 8.75
N TYR A 200 1.78 14.35 9.69
CA TYR A 200 2.60 15.52 9.42
C TYR A 200 3.90 15.17 8.69
N MET A 201 4.59 14.10 9.09
CA MET A 201 5.83 13.69 8.44
C MET A 201 5.60 13.23 7.00
N VAL A 202 4.50 12.51 6.73
CA VAL A 202 4.13 12.15 5.35
C VAL A 202 3.81 13.38 4.51
N ASP A 203 3.01 14.33 5.04
CA ASP A 203 2.69 15.58 4.35
C ASP A 203 3.97 16.37 4.02
N LYS A 204 4.87 16.54 5.00
CA LYS A 204 6.16 17.20 4.83
C LYS A 204 7.01 16.54 3.73
N TYR A 205 7.12 15.21 3.74
CA TYR A 205 7.91 14.52 2.73
C TYR A 205 7.22 14.54 1.36
N TYR A 206 5.89 14.49 1.31
CA TYR A 206 5.15 14.70 0.08
C TYR A 206 5.51 16.04 -0.55
N ASP A 207 5.50 17.12 0.22
CA ASP A 207 5.86 18.47 -0.26
C ASP A 207 7.30 18.51 -0.78
N ILE A 208 8.26 17.96 -0.02
CA ILE A 208 9.69 17.88 -0.41
C ILE A 208 9.88 17.15 -1.74
N TYR A 209 9.19 16.02 -1.93
CA TYR A 209 9.37 15.17 -3.11
C TYR A 209 8.42 15.52 -4.25
N SER A 210 7.43 16.38 -4.05
CA SER A 210 6.41 16.73 -5.02
C SER A 210 7.01 17.23 -6.33
N ASP A 211 8.08 18.03 -6.27
CA ASP A 211 8.77 18.60 -7.45
C ASP A 211 10.01 17.79 -7.88
N THR A 212 10.09 16.54 -7.43
CA THR A 212 11.20 15.62 -7.78
C THR A 212 10.71 14.47 -8.63
N ASN A 213 11.65 13.75 -9.24
CA ASN A 213 11.36 12.54 -10.01
C ASN A 213 10.82 11.36 -9.16
N VAL A 214 10.77 11.50 -7.83
CA VAL A 214 10.20 10.48 -6.93
C VAL A 214 8.68 10.34 -7.14
N LEU A 215 7.97 11.36 -7.60
CA LEU A 215 6.52 11.27 -7.89
C LEU A 215 6.21 11.40 -9.39
N CYS A 216 7.21 11.25 -10.25
CA CYS A 216 7.03 11.22 -11.70
C CYS A 216 6.71 9.80 -12.19
N LYS A 217 5.98 9.72 -13.31
CA LYS A 217 5.59 8.44 -13.91
C LYS A 217 6.81 7.69 -14.45
N SER A 218 6.84 6.37 -14.24
CA SER A 218 7.84 5.53 -14.88
C SER A 218 7.58 5.49 -16.39
N ASN A 219 8.61 5.69 -17.21
CA ASN A 219 8.50 5.62 -18.67
C ASN A 219 8.41 4.18 -19.20
N ASP A 220 8.59 3.17 -18.34
CA ASP A 220 8.77 1.76 -18.73
C ASP A 220 7.48 0.92 -18.68
N LEU A 221 6.30 1.55 -18.80
CA LEU A 221 4.96 0.93 -18.70
C LEU A 221 4.66 -0.16 -19.74
N GLN A 222 5.51 -0.33 -20.77
CA GLN A 222 5.28 -1.29 -21.86
C GLN A 222 5.23 -2.76 -21.38
N LEU A 223 5.84 -3.08 -20.22
CA LEU A 223 5.85 -4.44 -19.67
C LEU A 223 4.53 -4.83 -18.97
N ILE A 224 3.85 -3.87 -18.32
CA ILE A 224 2.56 -4.09 -17.64
C ILE A 224 1.43 -4.12 -18.68
N ARG A 225 1.57 -3.31 -19.74
CA ARG A 225 0.67 -3.28 -20.90
C ARG A 225 1.09 -4.34 -21.93
N LYS A 226 0.98 -5.64 -21.64
CA LYS A 226 1.19 -6.63 -22.70
C LYS A 226 0.24 -6.33 -23.88
N PRO A 227 0.74 -6.33 -25.13
CA PRO A 227 -0.15 -6.25 -26.29
C PRO A 227 -1.04 -7.49 -26.26
N LYS A 228 -2.35 -7.27 -26.39
CA LYS A 228 -3.28 -8.35 -26.72
C LYS A 228 -2.74 -9.04 -27.97
N LYS A 229 -2.40 -10.32 -27.86
CA LYS A 229 -2.38 -11.21 -29.02
C LYS A 229 -3.82 -11.58 -29.35
#